data_AF-A0A2G9P617-F1
#
_entry.id   AF-A0A2G9P617-F1
#
_cell.length_a   1.000
_cell.length_b   1.000
_cell.length_c   1.000
_cell.angle_alpha   90.00
_cell.angle_beta   90.00
_cell.angle_gamma   90.00
#
_symmetry.space_group_name_H-M   'P 1'
#
loop_
_entity.id
_entity.type
_entity.pdbx_description
1 polymer ?
#
loop_
_entity_poly.entity_id
_entity_poly.type
_entity_poly.pdbx_seq_one_letter_code
_entity_poly.pdbx_strand_id
1 'polypeptide(L)'
;MQANELAMYGLIFFGIILSGMALMNLNQVQHKTVISTDEKGVVLKTEENQKIFEEQAIELDSKCGDLEDKENIQHLSHHPGMYMECLEQVDSEKLMEATGKTLEEILGQNFN
;
A
#
# COMPACT_ATOMS: atom_id res chain seq x y z
N MET A 1 49.23 17.22 15.65
CA MET A 1 47.98 17.98 15.38
C MET A 1 46.97 17.22 14.49
N GLN A 2 47.21 15.98 14.06
CA GLN A 2 46.26 15.23 13.20
C GLN A 2 45.18 14.43 13.97
N ALA A 3 45.43 14.05 15.23
CA ALA A 3 44.51 13.20 16.00
C ALA A 3 43.21 13.91 16.42
N ASN A 4 43.24 15.24 16.60
CA ASN A 4 42.08 16.02 17.06
C ASN A 4 41.07 16.27 15.94
N GLU A 5 41.53 16.41 14.69
CA GLU A 5 40.63 16.61 13.55
C GLU A 5 39.85 15.34 13.23
N LEU A 6 40.50 14.17 13.26
CA LEU A 6 39.85 12.88 13.01
C LEU A 6 38.75 12.58 14.05
N ALA A 7 38.99 12.93 15.32
CA ALA A 7 38.01 12.77 16.40
C ALA A 7 36.80 13.70 16.22
N MET A 8 37.04 14.94 15.78
CA MET A 8 35.98 15.92 15.51
C MET A 8 35.10 15.51 14.33
N TYR A 9 35.69 15.03 13.23
CA TYR A 9 34.92 14.49 12.10
C TYR A 9 34.14 13.22 12.48
N GLY A 10 34.71 12.35 13.31
CA GLY A 10 34.02 11.19 13.85
C GLY A 10 32.77 11.55 14.67
N LEU A 11 32.87 12.55 15.55
CA LEU A 11 31.72 13.01 16.35
C LEU A 11 30.60 13.62 15.50
N ILE A 12 30.95 14.37 14.45
CA ILE A 12 29.96 14.92 13.50
C ILE A 12 29.25 13.78 12.76
N PHE A 13 30.00 12.79 12.26
CA PHE A 13 29.43 11.67 11.52
C PHE A 13 28.51 10.81 12.39
N PHE A 14 28.90 10.53 13.64
CA PHE A 14 28.04 9.82 14.60
C PHE A 14 26.76 10.60 14.94
N GLY A 15 26.83 11.93 15.06
CA GLY A 15 25.66 12.77 15.29
C GLY A 15 24.66 12.75 14.13
N ILE A 16 25.14 12.72 12.89
CA ILE A 16 24.30 12.63 11.68
C ILE A 16 23.61 11.26 11.59
N ILE A 17 24.33 10.17 11.91
CA ILE A 17 23.74 8.83 11.92
C ILE A 17 22.64 8.69 12.98
N LEU A 18 22.90 9.18 14.21
CA LEU A 18 21.93 9.11 15.31
C LEU A 18 20.67 9.94 15.03
N SER A 19 20.82 11.11 14.43
CA SER A 19 19.68 11.95 14.02
C SER A 19 18.88 11.33 12.86
N GLY A 20 19.55 10.67 11.91
CA GLY A 20 18.89 9.90 10.84
C GLY A 20 18.06 8.73 11.37
N MET A 21 18.58 7.98 12.35
CA MET A 21 17.84 6.87 12.99
C MET A 21 16.61 7.36 13.78
N ALA A 22 16.69 8.52 14.43
CA ALA A 22 15.57 9.10 15.17
C ALA A 22 14.40 9.52 14.25
N LEU A 23 14.70 10.06 13.06
CA LEU A 23 13.68 10.44 12.08
C LEU A 23 12.99 9.23 11.45
N MET A 24 13.71 8.12 11.24
CA MET A 24 13.12 6.88 10.72
C MET A 24 12.17 6.21 11.73
N ASN A 25 12.39 6.40 13.04
CA ASN A 25 11.56 5.81 14.09
C ASN A 25 10.26 6.60 14.34
N LEU A 26 10.20 7.89 13.97
CA LEU A 26 8.98 8.70 14.13
C LEU A 26 7.88 8.37 13.10
N ASN A 27 8.23 7.71 11.99
CA ASN A 27 7.31 7.45 10.89
C ASN A 27 6.51 6.14 11.04
N GLN A 28 6.60 5.46 12.18
CA GLN A 28 5.95 4.17 12.43
C GLN A 28 4.72 4.25 13.36
N VAL A 29 4.12 5.42 13.54
CA VAL A 29 2.78 5.49 14.12
C VAL A 29 1.77 5.09 13.05
N GLN A 30 1.66 3.77 12.82
CA GLN A 30 0.53 3.24 12.07
C GLN A 30 -0.73 3.60 12.86
N HIS A 31 -1.52 4.54 12.33
CA HIS A 31 -2.88 4.76 12.78
C HIS A 31 -3.64 3.44 12.59
N LYS A 32 -3.79 2.67 13.66
CA LYS A 32 -4.63 1.48 13.65
C LYS A 32 -6.07 1.96 13.53
N THR A 33 -6.62 1.88 12.33
CA THR A 33 -8.02 2.20 12.07
C THR A 33 -8.91 1.22 12.84
N VAL A 34 -9.76 1.72 13.73
CA VAL A 34 -10.65 0.90 14.56
C VAL A 34 -12.05 0.99 13.99
N ILE A 35 -12.55 -0.11 13.43
CA ILE A 35 -13.95 -0.21 12.99
C ILE A 35 -14.80 -0.56 14.21
N SER A 36 -15.80 0.28 14.51
CA SER A 36 -16.75 0.00 15.59
C SER A 36 -17.64 -1.19 15.26
N THR A 37 -17.69 -2.16 16.17
CA THR A 37 -18.53 -3.36 16.08
C THR A 37 -19.44 -3.49 17.30
N ASP A 38 -20.56 -4.20 17.14
CA ASP A 38 -21.44 -4.56 18.25
C ASP A 38 -20.87 -5.72 19.09
N GLU A 39 -21.57 -6.10 20.16
CA GLU A 39 -21.18 -7.21 21.05
C GLU A 39 -21.06 -8.59 20.34
N LYS A 40 -21.60 -8.69 19.13
CA LYS A 40 -21.58 -9.89 18.28
C LYS A 40 -20.54 -9.78 17.15
N GLY A 41 -19.79 -8.67 17.08
CA GLY A 41 -18.78 -8.42 16.06
C GLY A 41 -19.33 -7.87 14.74
N VAL A 42 -20.60 -7.46 14.68
CA VAL A 42 -21.21 -6.87 13.48
C VAL A 42 -20.77 -5.41 13.36
N VAL A 43 -20.28 -5.02 12.18
CA VAL A 43 -19.87 -3.65 11.89
C VAL A 43 -21.06 -2.70 12.04
N LEU A 44 -20.92 -1.70 12.92
CA LEU A 44 -21.94 -0.69 13.14
C LEU A 44 -21.94 0.32 11.98
N LYS A 45 -23.12 0.78 11.56
CA LYS A 45 -23.26 1.88 10.61
C LYS A 45 -23.11 3.22 11.33
N THR A 46 -21.91 3.54 11.77
CA THR A 46 -21.57 4.85 12.34
C THR A 46 -21.01 5.77 11.27
N GLU A 47 -21.14 7.09 11.46
CA GLU A 47 -20.53 8.09 10.57
C GLU A 47 -19.00 7.94 10.47
N GLU A 48 -18.36 7.51 11.56
CA GLU A 48 -16.91 7.27 11.62
C GLU A 48 -16.50 6.04 10.79
N ASN A 49 -17.22 4.92 10.92
CA ASN A 49 -16.99 3.74 10.08
C ASN A 49 -17.23 4.06 8.60
N GLN A 50 -18.26 4.85 8.29
CA GLN A 50 -18.54 5.26 6.92
C GLN A 50 -17.39 6.09 6.33
N LYS A 51 -16.85 7.06 7.08
CA LYS A 51 -15.66 7.81 6.64
C LYS A 51 -14.44 6.93 6.45
N ILE A 52 -14.23 5.95 7.32
CA ILE A 52 -13.14 4.97 7.17
C ILE A 52 -13.29 4.19 5.86
N PHE A 53 -14.50 3.71 5.55
CA PHE A 53 -14.75 3.02 4.29
C PHE A 53 -14.61 3.94 3.07
N GLU A 54 -15.03 5.20 3.17
CA GLU A 54 -14.85 6.20 2.12
C GLU A 54 -13.37 6.55 1.89
N GLU A 55 -12.59 6.76 2.96
CA GLU A 55 -11.14 7.00 2.89
C GLU A 55 -10.40 5.78 2.31
N GLN A 56 -10.76 4.57 2.73
CA GLN A 56 -10.22 3.34 2.14
C GLN A 56 -10.59 3.20 0.67
N ALA A 57 -11.83 3.51 0.29
CA ALA A 57 -12.26 3.48 -1.11
C ALA A 57 -11.48 4.49 -1.96
N ILE A 58 -11.20 5.69 -1.45
CA ILE A 58 -10.38 6.70 -2.13
C ILE A 58 -8.91 6.25 -2.24
N GLU A 59 -8.37 5.61 -1.20
CA GLU A 59 -6.99 5.08 -1.22
C GLU A 59 -6.85 3.92 -2.21
N LEU A 60 -7.86 3.04 -2.27
CA LEU A 60 -7.95 1.96 -3.26
C LEU A 60 -8.09 2.53 -4.67
N ASP A 61 -8.96 3.51 -4.91
CA ASP A 61 -9.12 4.18 -6.20
C ASP A 61 -7.80 4.84 -6.68
N SER A 62 -7.06 5.47 -5.76
CA SER A 62 -5.75 6.06 -6.06
C SER A 62 -4.67 5.02 -6.40
N LYS A 63 -4.76 3.79 -5.90
CA LYS A 63 -3.78 2.72 -6.15
C LYS A 63 -4.14 1.86 -7.36
N CYS A 64 -5.42 1.65 -7.58
CA CYS A 64 -5.93 0.82 -8.66
C CYS A 64 -6.04 1.61 -9.97
N GLY A 65 -6.17 2.94 -9.92
CA GLY A 65 -6.40 3.73 -11.12
C GLY A 65 -7.75 3.40 -11.78
N ASP A 66 -7.90 3.78 -13.04
CA ASP A 66 -9.17 3.56 -13.76
C ASP A 66 -9.33 2.09 -14.16
N LEU A 67 -10.26 1.38 -13.52
CA LEU A 67 -10.58 -0.02 -13.82
C LEU A 67 -11.45 -0.20 -15.08
N GLU A 68 -11.85 0.90 -15.73
CA GLU A 68 -12.48 0.90 -17.06
C GLU A 68 -11.43 1.04 -18.17
N ASP A 69 -10.23 1.51 -17.85
CA ASP A 69 -9.14 1.70 -18.81
C ASP A 69 -8.38 0.39 -19.06
N LYS A 70 -8.35 -0.01 -20.33
CA LYS A 70 -7.68 -1.21 -20.81
C LYS A 70 -6.17 -1.19 -20.53
N GLU A 71 -5.52 -0.03 -20.71
CA GLU A 71 -4.08 0.11 -20.50
C GLU A 71 -3.72 -0.02 -19.02
N ASN A 72 -4.52 0.60 -18.15
CA ASN A 72 -4.38 0.43 -16.71
C ASN A 72 -4.61 -1.03 -16.27
N ILE A 73 -5.66 -1.70 -16.72
CA ILE A 73 -5.90 -3.13 -16.41
C ILE A 73 -4.70 -4.00 -16.83
N GLN A 74 -4.12 -3.74 -18.01
CA GLN A 74 -2.92 -4.44 -18.46
C GLN A 74 -1.73 -4.19 -17.51
N HIS A 75 -1.51 -2.94 -17.09
CA HIS A 75 -0.45 -2.60 -16.14
C HIS A 75 -0.61 -3.32 -14.80
N LEU A 76 -1.83 -3.31 -14.23
CA LEU A 76 -2.14 -4.01 -12.98
C LEU A 76 -1.88 -5.52 -13.11
N SER A 77 -2.30 -6.12 -14.23
CA SER A 77 -2.12 -7.56 -14.50
C SER A 77 -0.65 -7.98 -14.64
N HIS A 78 0.25 -7.03 -14.94
CA HIS A 78 1.69 -7.29 -14.97
C HIS A 78 2.30 -7.38 -13.56
N HIS A 79 1.61 -6.86 -12.54
CA HIS A 79 2.02 -6.89 -11.14
C HIS A 79 0.93 -7.46 -10.20
N PRO A 80 0.47 -8.71 -10.39
CA PRO A 80 -0.72 -9.20 -9.68
C PRO A 80 -0.55 -9.30 -8.16
N GLY A 81 0.67 -9.53 -7.66
CA GLY A 81 0.91 -9.61 -6.22
C GLY A 81 0.79 -8.28 -5.48
N MET A 82 0.92 -7.15 -6.19
CA MET A 82 0.73 -5.81 -5.61
C MET A 82 -0.70 -5.30 -5.77
N TYR A 83 -1.39 -5.74 -6.83
CA TYR A 83 -2.70 -5.22 -7.24
C TYR A 83 -3.79 -6.28 -7.24
N MET A 84 -3.63 -7.36 -6.46
CA MET A 84 -4.60 -8.46 -6.38
C MET A 84 -6.00 -7.93 -6.04
N GLU A 85 -6.10 -7.08 -5.02
CA GLU A 85 -7.36 -6.47 -4.58
C GLU A 85 -7.99 -5.56 -5.66
N CYS A 86 -7.17 -4.98 -6.56
CA CYS A 86 -7.67 -4.21 -7.71
C CYS A 86 -8.18 -5.12 -8.83
N LEU A 87 -7.44 -6.19 -9.14
CA LEU A 87 -7.78 -7.13 -10.21
C LEU A 87 -9.04 -7.95 -9.88
N GLU A 88 -9.31 -8.20 -8.59
CA GLU A 88 -10.55 -8.83 -8.12
C GLU A 88 -11.80 -7.97 -8.35
N GLN A 89 -11.63 -6.64 -8.52
CA GLN A 89 -12.71 -5.70 -8.79
C GLN A 89 -12.98 -5.47 -10.28
N VAL A 90 -12.06 -5.89 -11.16
CA VAL A 90 -12.22 -5.73 -12.62
C VAL A 90 -13.23 -6.74 -13.14
N ASP A 91 -14.16 -6.27 -13.98
CA ASP A 91 -15.10 -7.15 -14.67
C ASP A 91 -14.35 -8.21 -15.49
N SER A 92 -14.78 -9.48 -15.38
CA SER A 92 -14.13 -10.60 -16.06
C SER A 92 -14.03 -10.45 -17.58
N GLU A 93 -15.02 -9.82 -18.23
CA GLU A 93 -15.00 -9.56 -19.67
C GLU A 93 -13.93 -8.51 -20.03
N LYS A 94 -13.79 -7.46 -19.22
CA LYS A 94 -12.78 -6.42 -19.42
C LYS A 94 -11.37 -6.91 -19.13
N LEU A 95 -11.21 -7.73 -18.10
CA LEU A 95 -9.94 -8.37 -17.79
C LEU A 95 -9.48 -9.25 -18.95
N MET A 96 -10.40 -10.05 -19.51
CA MET A 96 -10.14 -10.88 -20.69
C MET A 96 -9.86 -10.04 -21.93
N GLU A 97 -10.60 -8.95 -22.15
CA GLU A 97 -10.37 -8.04 -23.28
C GLU A 97 -9.01 -7.32 -23.19
N ALA A 98 -8.63 -6.90 -21.99
CA ALA A 98 -7.38 -6.21 -21.69
C ALA A 98 -6.17 -7.13 -21.78
N THR A 99 -6.25 -8.30 -21.16
CA THR A 99 -5.06 -9.14 -20.92
C THR A 99 -5.03 -10.41 -21.77
N GLY A 100 -6.17 -10.82 -22.35
CA GLY A 100 -6.35 -12.12 -22.97
C GLY A 100 -6.33 -13.30 -21.99
N LYS A 101 -6.44 -13.02 -20.68
CA LYS A 101 -6.36 -14.01 -19.60
C LYS A 101 -7.49 -13.80 -18.59
N THR A 102 -7.85 -14.88 -17.90
CA THR A 102 -8.72 -14.86 -16.73
C THR A 102 -7.96 -14.41 -15.48
N LEU A 103 -8.71 -14.01 -14.44
CA LEU A 103 -8.13 -13.65 -13.14
C LEU A 103 -7.33 -14.82 -12.54
N GLU A 104 -7.84 -16.05 -12.68
CA GLU A 104 -7.16 -17.26 -12.18
C GLU A 104 -5.81 -17.48 -12.88
N GLU A 105 -5.74 -17.28 -14.20
CA GLU A 105 -4.48 -17.39 -14.94
C GLU A 105 -3.47 -16.30 -14.57
N ILE A 106 -3.95 -15.10 -14.25
CA ILE A 106 -3.12 -13.96 -13.82
C ILE A 106 -2.57 -14.21 -12.41
N LEU A 107 -3.41 -14.62 -11.47
CA LEU A 107 -3.01 -14.86 -10.08
C LEU A 107 -2.20 -16.16 -9.91
N GLY A 108 -2.50 -17.19 -10.72
CA GLY A 108 -1.77 -18.46 -10.73
C GLY A 108 -0.37 -18.39 -11.33
N GLN A 109 -0.06 -17.35 -12.12
CA GLN A 109 1.27 -17.14 -12.71
C GLN A 109 2.32 -16.60 -11.73
N ASN A 110 1.92 -16.09 -10.57
CA ASN A 110 2.84 -15.52 -9.57
C ASN A 110 3.36 -16.52 -8.52
N PHE A 111 2.96 -17.79 -8.58
CA PHE A 111 3.33 -18.81 -7.57
C PHE A 111 4.34 -19.86 -8.07
N ASN A 112 5.05 -19.61 -9.18
CA ASN A 112 6.16 -20.45 -9.66
C ASN A 112 7.48 -19.68 -9.74
#